data_AF-A0A1I0NC84-F1
#
_entry.id   AF-A0A1I0NC84-F1
#
_cell.length_a   1.000
_cell.length_b   1.000
_cell.length_c   1.000
_cell.angle_alpha   90.00
_cell.angle_beta   90.00
_cell.angle_gamma   90.00
#
_symmetry.space_group_name_H-M   'P 1'
#
loop_
_entity.id
_entity.type
_entity.pdbx_description
1 polymer ?
#
loop_
_entity_poly.entity_id
_entity_poly.type
_entity_poly.pdbx_seq_one_letter_code
_entity_poly.pdbx_strand_id
1 'polypeptide(L)'
;MSRMTTERFFGGVDDRIQDLHSTLQYISEQKPTEAALFDWLLENTSAGSRASTPADAEETVSRNISFLESIDLLDSTPDGYQTTNKGETFWRHNEPLVMYEGLEKAVDGFREIARIIPNGYRTVEEIQTYLRDAYPDHNLPKGVVTKHLDWLKSLELVTEDNGVYSIPIEGGTFEVGAAYNRWFIHDALKGERYKGIAKPSDLPLVLIFTGDSGDDYGYEDKFLENDTFLYTGEGTEGDMTMDGGNEAIRDHKENGKSLHLFESTDLPWIVTYLGEYEYIGYDTRTLRDENDDPREAFQFQLAPVGGTEIEIEEGTPTSLSDEELFEKAKQSSPTGSRTSSSRSGGRSYPRSQYVREFALRMADGVCQGCEQEAPFVTSTGEPFLEVHHLTRQSDGGPDAPENVIALCPNCHRRVHQGRNGDEFNQELIAKAEQRNLIFL
;
A
#
# COMPACT_ATOMS: atom_id res chain seq x y z
N MET A 1 -9.07 -3.48 -29.52
CA MET A 1 -10.37 -2.83 -29.26
C MET A 1 -10.64 -2.98 -27.78
N SER A 2 -11.01 -1.92 -27.08
CA SER A 2 -11.41 -2.00 -25.67
C SER A 2 -12.69 -2.83 -25.53
N ARG A 3 -12.85 -3.50 -24.38
CA ARG A 3 -14.02 -4.33 -24.07
C ARG A 3 -15.03 -3.50 -23.28
N MET A 4 -16.32 -3.63 -23.57
CA MET A 4 -17.36 -2.94 -22.78
C MET A 4 -17.72 -3.63 -21.46
N THR A 5 -17.32 -4.90 -21.27
CA THR A 5 -17.65 -5.67 -20.08
C THR A 5 -16.44 -6.44 -19.61
N THR A 6 -16.28 -6.52 -18.29
CA THR A 6 -15.44 -7.54 -17.67
C THR A 6 -16.04 -8.94 -17.89
N GLU A 7 -15.16 -9.94 -17.90
CA GLU A 7 -15.59 -11.32 -17.69
C GLU A 7 -15.64 -11.61 -16.20
N ARG A 8 -16.67 -12.34 -15.78
CA ARG A 8 -16.67 -12.95 -14.46
C ARG A 8 -15.75 -14.17 -14.57
N PHE A 9 -14.46 -13.95 -14.34
CA PHE A 9 -13.54 -15.07 -14.14
C PHE A 9 -14.11 -16.01 -13.07
N PHE A 10 -13.72 -17.27 -13.12
CA PHE A 10 -14.30 -18.36 -12.32
C PHE A 10 -14.26 -18.04 -10.80
N GLY A 11 -15.14 -18.65 -9.99
CA GLY A 11 -15.05 -18.53 -8.52
C GLY A 11 -15.95 -17.49 -7.82
N GLY A 12 -16.82 -16.76 -8.54
CA GLY A 12 -17.71 -15.79 -7.87
C GLY A 12 -16.97 -14.51 -7.46
N VAL A 13 -17.32 -13.84 -6.35
CA VAL A 13 -16.56 -12.67 -5.85
C VAL A 13 -15.47 -13.12 -4.88
N ASP A 14 -15.75 -14.14 -4.09
CA ASP A 14 -14.91 -14.60 -2.98
C ASP A 14 -13.73 -15.46 -3.46
N ASP A 15 -13.93 -16.35 -4.44
CA ASP A 15 -12.88 -17.29 -4.88
C ASP A 15 -12.14 -16.82 -6.15
N ARG A 16 -12.58 -15.72 -6.78
CA ARG A 16 -12.08 -15.29 -8.11
C ARG A 16 -10.59 -15.01 -8.14
N ILE A 17 -10.10 -14.30 -7.13
CA ILE A 17 -8.68 -13.93 -7.06
C ILE A 17 -7.84 -15.20 -6.88
N GLN A 18 -8.29 -16.13 -6.03
CA GLN A 18 -7.62 -17.41 -5.81
C GLN A 18 -7.60 -18.30 -7.06
N ASP A 19 -8.73 -18.42 -7.76
CA ASP A 19 -8.82 -19.15 -9.03
C ASP A 19 -7.87 -18.54 -10.07
N LEU A 20 -7.79 -17.21 -10.13
CA LEU A 20 -6.92 -16.51 -11.06
C LEU A 20 -5.43 -16.68 -10.71
N HIS A 21 -5.08 -16.67 -9.41
CA HIS A 21 -3.72 -16.96 -8.94
C HIS A 21 -3.30 -18.36 -9.38
N SER A 22 -4.15 -19.35 -9.11
CA SER A 22 -3.88 -20.76 -9.45
C SER A 22 -3.72 -20.94 -10.96
N THR A 23 -4.55 -20.23 -11.76
CA THR A 23 -4.47 -20.26 -13.22
C THR A 23 -3.15 -19.67 -13.72
N LEU A 24 -2.77 -18.49 -13.24
CA LEU A 24 -1.55 -17.81 -13.69
C LEU A 24 -0.28 -18.52 -13.20
N GLN A 25 -0.32 -19.10 -12.00
CA GLN A 25 0.74 -19.99 -11.52
C GLN A 25 0.93 -21.19 -12.44
N TYR A 26 -0.15 -21.89 -12.79
CA TYR A 26 -0.09 -23.02 -13.72
C TYR A 26 0.49 -22.61 -15.09
N ILE A 27 0.05 -21.47 -15.63
CA ILE A 27 0.56 -20.95 -16.90
C ILE A 27 2.06 -20.61 -16.81
N SER A 28 2.48 -19.93 -15.74
CA SER A 28 3.89 -19.56 -15.51
C SER A 28 4.79 -20.79 -15.43
N GLU A 29 4.38 -21.80 -14.68
CA GLU A 29 5.18 -23.01 -14.43
C GLU A 29 5.21 -23.97 -15.62
N GLN A 30 4.08 -24.14 -16.31
CA GLN A 30 3.91 -25.21 -17.30
C GLN A 30 3.97 -24.73 -18.75
N LYS A 31 3.79 -23.43 -19.00
CA LYS A 31 3.66 -22.84 -20.35
C LYS A 31 2.74 -23.68 -21.24
N PRO A 32 1.50 -23.91 -20.81
CA PRO A 32 0.62 -24.92 -21.39
C PRO A 32 0.24 -24.57 -22.82
N THR A 33 0.03 -25.60 -23.64
CA THR A 33 -0.68 -25.45 -24.91
C THR A 33 -2.12 -25.00 -24.67
N GLU A 34 -2.80 -24.51 -25.70
CA GLU A 34 -4.21 -24.12 -25.58
C GLU A 34 -5.10 -25.24 -25.04
N ALA A 35 -4.95 -26.46 -25.59
CA ALA A 35 -5.69 -27.63 -25.12
C ALA A 35 -5.39 -27.97 -23.65
N ALA A 36 -4.13 -27.90 -23.23
CA ALA A 36 -3.75 -28.21 -21.85
C ALA A 36 -4.28 -27.18 -20.85
N LEU A 37 -4.22 -25.88 -21.18
CA LEU A 37 -4.80 -24.82 -20.37
C LEU A 37 -6.32 -24.97 -20.26
N PHE A 38 -6.95 -25.34 -21.38
CA PHE A 38 -8.37 -25.56 -21.45
C PHE A 38 -8.84 -26.67 -20.49
N ASP A 39 -8.23 -27.85 -20.59
CA ASP A 39 -8.53 -28.99 -19.72
C ASP A 39 -8.28 -28.64 -18.25
N TRP A 40 -7.16 -27.97 -17.96
CA TRP A 40 -6.83 -27.54 -16.61
C TRP A 40 -7.90 -26.61 -16.02
N LEU A 41 -8.38 -25.63 -16.79
CA LEU A 41 -9.42 -24.70 -16.35
C LEU A 41 -10.75 -25.41 -16.08
N LEU A 42 -11.11 -26.40 -16.88
CA LEU A 42 -12.33 -27.19 -16.65
C LEU A 42 -12.26 -28.03 -15.37
N GLU A 43 -11.09 -28.57 -15.06
CA GLU A 43 -10.86 -29.45 -13.91
C GLU A 43 -10.68 -28.68 -12.59
N ASN A 44 -10.03 -27.51 -12.64
CA ASN A 44 -9.56 -26.79 -11.45
C ASN A 44 -10.36 -25.53 -11.12
N THR A 45 -11.38 -25.19 -11.94
CA THR A 45 -12.23 -24.02 -11.69
C THR A 45 -13.70 -24.34 -11.86
N SER A 46 -14.57 -23.37 -11.56
CA SER A 46 -16.01 -23.50 -11.83
C SER A 46 -16.42 -23.52 -13.32
N ALA A 47 -15.47 -23.48 -14.26
CA ALA A 47 -15.73 -23.50 -15.70
C ALA A 47 -16.53 -24.75 -16.14
N GLY A 48 -16.11 -25.93 -15.72
CA GLY A 48 -16.75 -27.19 -16.12
C GLY A 48 -18.13 -27.42 -15.50
N SER A 49 -18.33 -26.98 -14.27
CA SER A 49 -19.59 -27.21 -13.54
C SER A 49 -20.72 -26.25 -13.89
N ARG A 50 -20.42 -25.10 -14.52
CA ARG A 50 -21.42 -24.08 -14.90
C ARG A 50 -21.90 -24.16 -16.35
N ALA A 51 -21.24 -24.94 -17.19
CA ALA A 51 -21.59 -25.06 -18.60
C ALA A 51 -22.77 -26.01 -18.82
N SER A 52 -23.68 -25.65 -19.73
CA SER A 52 -24.82 -26.52 -20.09
C SER A 52 -24.41 -27.63 -21.07
N THR A 53 -23.39 -27.37 -21.88
CA THR A 53 -22.78 -28.31 -22.82
C THR A 53 -21.25 -28.11 -22.86
N PRO A 54 -20.47 -29.10 -23.36
CA PRO A 54 -19.03 -28.92 -23.56
C PRO A 54 -18.68 -27.71 -24.45
N ALA A 55 -19.47 -27.45 -25.49
CA ALA A 55 -19.27 -26.30 -26.37
C ALA A 55 -19.47 -24.95 -25.63
N ASP A 56 -20.42 -24.88 -24.68
CA ASP A 56 -20.62 -23.69 -23.86
C ASP A 56 -19.43 -23.46 -22.89
N ALA A 57 -18.84 -24.55 -22.41
CA ALA A 57 -17.63 -24.50 -21.59
C ALA A 57 -16.46 -23.97 -22.42
N GLU A 58 -16.33 -24.44 -23.66
CA GLU A 58 -15.34 -23.99 -24.66
C GLU A 58 -15.41 -22.50 -24.93
N GLU A 59 -16.60 -22.00 -25.26
CA GLU A 59 -16.80 -20.58 -25.49
C GLU A 59 -16.50 -19.75 -24.24
N THR A 60 -16.91 -20.22 -23.06
CA THR A 60 -16.71 -19.50 -21.80
C THR A 60 -15.23 -19.40 -21.42
N VAL A 61 -14.47 -20.49 -21.52
CA VAL A 61 -13.04 -20.50 -21.22
C VAL A 61 -12.29 -19.64 -22.24
N SER A 62 -12.55 -19.78 -23.54
CA SER A 62 -11.93 -18.95 -24.58
C SER A 62 -12.15 -17.46 -24.33
N ARG A 63 -13.38 -17.06 -23.96
CA ARG A 63 -13.71 -15.66 -23.65
C ARG A 63 -12.96 -15.13 -22.42
N ASN A 64 -12.74 -15.98 -21.41
CA ASN A 64 -11.97 -15.64 -20.21
C ASN A 64 -10.46 -15.53 -20.51
N ILE A 65 -9.88 -16.45 -21.28
CA ILE A 65 -8.47 -16.36 -21.69
C ILE A 65 -8.23 -15.05 -22.44
N SER A 66 -9.06 -14.76 -23.45
CA SER A 66 -9.00 -13.49 -24.19
C SER A 66 -9.20 -12.26 -23.29
N PHE A 67 -9.92 -12.41 -22.17
CA PHE A 67 -10.07 -11.32 -21.21
C PHE A 67 -8.79 -11.09 -20.44
N LEU A 68 -8.15 -12.14 -19.94
CA LEU A 68 -6.86 -12.05 -19.25
C LEU A 68 -5.76 -11.49 -20.15
N GLU A 69 -5.74 -11.83 -21.45
CA GLU A 69 -4.87 -11.19 -22.44
C GLU A 69 -5.16 -9.69 -22.53
N SER A 70 -6.44 -9.31 -22.61
CA SER A 70 -6.80 -7.90 -22.77
C SER A 70 -6.42 -7.02 -21.57
N ILE A 71 -6.37 -7.57 -20.36
CA ILE A 71 -5.92 -6.86 -19.15
C ILE A 71 -4.43 -7.07 -18.86
N ASP A 72 -3.69 -7.63 -19.83
CA ASP A 72 -2.23 -7.79 -19.79
C ASP A 72 -1.77 -8.69 -18.64
N LEU A 73 -2.45 -9.82 -18.39
CA LEU A 73 -2.01 -10.84 -17.43
C LEU A 73 -1.37 -12.06 -18.09
N LEU A 74 -1.72 -12.35 -19.34
CA LEU A 74 -1.14 -13.46 -20.10
C LEU A 74 -0.99 -13.10 -21.58
N ASP A 75 -0.07 -13.78 -22.25
CA ASP A 75 0.18 -13.69 -23.69
C ASP A 75 0.00 -15.07 -24.34
N SER A 76 -0.63 -15.10 -25.51
CA SER A 76 -0.54 -16.23 -26.43
C SER A 76 0.79 -16.22 -27.19
N THR A 77 1.33 -17.41 -27.38
CA THR A 77 2.56 -17.69 -28.13
C THR A 77 2.26 -18.76 -29.20
N PRO A 78 3.16 -18.99 -30.16
CA PRO A 78 2.99 -20.08 -31.13
C PRO A 78 2.86 -21.47 -30.48
N ASP A 79 3.41 -21.65 -29.28
CA ASP A 79 3.51 -22.95 -28.60
C ASP A 79 2.51 -23.11 -27.44
N GLY A 80 1.74 -22.07 -27.10
CA GLY A 80 0.84 -22.08 -25.94
C GLY A 80 0.69 -20.72 -25.30
N TYR A 81 0.56 -20.69 -23.97
CA TYR A 81 0.38 -19.46 -23.19
C TYR A 81 1.53 -19.24 -22.20
N GLN A 82 1.81 -17.96 -21.92
CA GLN A 82 2.72 -17.54 -20.87
C GLN A 82 2.14 -16.34 -20.12
N THR A 83 2.60 -16.13 -18.90
CA THR A 83 2.30 -14.94 -18.09
C THR A 83 3.07 -13.71 -18.59
N THR A 84 2.43 -12.55 -18.53
CA THR A 84 3.12 -11.26 -18.70
C THR A 84 3.86 -10.89 -17.40
N ASN A 85 4.65 -9.80 -17.42
CA ASN A 85 5.25 -9.29 -16.18
C ASN A 85 4.20 -8.95 -15.11
N LYS A 86 3.08 -8.34 -15.51
CA LYS A 86 1.98 -8.03 -14.59
C LYS A 86 1.30 -9.31 -14.08
N GLY A 87 1.11 -10.30 -14.95
CA GLY A 87 0.63 -11.63 -14.57
C GLY A 87 1.52 -12.29 -13.52
N GLU A 88 2.83 -12.29 -13.76
CA GLU A 88 3.84 -12.80 -12.81
C GLU A 88 3.77 -12.06 -11.48
N THR A 89 3.76 -10.72 -11.50
CA THR A 89 3.68 -9.91 -10.28
C THR A 89 2.44 -10.25 -9.45
N PHE A 90 1.28 -10.32 -10.09
CA PHE A 90 0.02 -10.58 -9.43
C PHE A 90 0.01 -11.92 -8.67
N TRP A 91 0.36 -13.03 -9.33
CA TRP A 91 0.27 -14.34 -8.68
C TRP A 91 1.42 -14.58 -7.68
N ARG A 92 2.63 -14.09 -7.94
CA ARG A 92 3.79 -14.31 -7.05
C ARG A 92 3.72 -13.53 -5.76
N HIS A 93 3.26 -12.27 -5.82
CA HIS A 93 3.21 -11.38 -4.66
C HIS A 93 1.85 -11.42 -3.96
N ASN A 94 0.90 -12.22 -4.47
CA ASN A 94 -0.46 -12.29 -3.98
C ASN A 94 -1.09 -10.88 -3.84
N GLU A 95 -0.82 -10.02 -4.81
CA GLU A 95 -1.17 -8.59 -4.74
C GLU A 95 -2.22 -8.24 -5.80
N PRO A 96 -3.52 -8.31 -5.46
CA PRO A 96 -4.57 -8.08 -6.43
C PRO A 96 -4.66 -6.64 -6.93
N LEU A 97 -4.12 -5.67 -6.20
CA LEU A 97 -4.19 -4.26 -6.55
C LEU A 97 -3.45 -3.91 -7.84
N VAL A 98 -2.47 -4.71 -8.27
CA VAL A 98 -1.75 -4.50 -9.54
C VAL A 98 -2.64 -4.69 -10.77
N MET A 99 -3.78 -5.37 -10.64
CA MET A 99 -4.70 -5.59 -11.76
C MET A 99 -5.56 -4.38 -12.11
N TYR A 100 -5.71 -3.42 -11.20
CA TYR A 100 -6.62 -2.29 -11.39
C TYR A 100 -6.29 -1.50 -12.67
N GLU A 101 -5.00 -1.25 -12.93
CA GLU A 101 -4.54 -0.55 -14.13
C GLU A 101 -4.89 -1.32 -15.43
N GLY A 102 -4.77 -2.65 -15.41
CA GLY A 102 -5.16 -3.48 -16.56
C GLY A 102 -6.65 -3.39 -16.84
N LEU A 103 -7.47 -3.49 -15.79
CA LEU A 103 -8.93 -3.40 -15.88
C LEU A 103 -9.39 -2.02 -16.35
N GLU A 104 -8.84 -0.94 -15.80
CA GLU A 104 -9.25 0.43 -16.17
C GLU A 104 -8.85 0.82 -17.59
N LYS A 105 -7.75 0.26 -18.13
CA LYS A 105 -7.33 0.49 -19.54
C LYS A 105 -8.07 -0.37 -20.54
N ALA A 106 -8.33 -1.64 -20.21
CA ALA A 106 -8.88 -2.60 -21.15
C ALA A 106 -10.42 -2.59 -21.19
N VAL A 107 -11.06 -2.13 -20.12
CA VAL A 107 -12.52 -2.23 -19.94
C VAL A 107 -13.16 -0.84 -19.87
N ASP A 108 -13.94 -0.52 -20.89
CA ASP A 108 -14.64 0.75 -21.03
C ASP A 108 -15.60 0.98 -19.86
N GLY A 109 -15.56 2.17 -19.28
CA GLY A 109 -16.41 2.56 -18.16
C GLY A 109 -16.05 1.91 -16.81
N PHE A 110 -15.05 1.02 -16.74
CA PHE A 110 -14.60 0.43 -15.46
C PHE A 110 -14.08 1.50 -14.51
N ARG A 111 -13.18 2.34 -15.01
CA ARG A 111 -12.61 3.49 -14.29
C ARG A 111 -13.69 4.48 -13.81
N GLU A 112 -14.68 4.70 -14.65
CA GLU A 112 -15.68 5.73 -14.41
C GLU A 112 -16.56 5.39 -13.20
N ILE A 113 -16.85 4.10 -12.98
CA ILE A 113 -17.58 3.64 -11.79
C ILE A 113 -16.84 4.05 -10.50
N ALA A 114 -15.51 3.85 -10.45
CA ALA A 114 -14.71 4.24 -9.29
C ALA A 114 -14.74 5.76 -9.04
N ARG A 115 -14.81 6.57 -10.11
CA ARG A 115 -14.82 8.03 -10.00
C ARG A 115 -16.15 8.62 -9.52
N ILE A 116 -17.26 7.95 -9.81
CA ILE A 116 -18.60 8.51 -9.53
C ILE A 116 -19.19 8.03 -8.21
N ILE A 117 -18.72 6.93 -7.64
CA ILE A 117 -19.15 6.47 -6.31
C ILE A 117 -18.93 7.56 -5.24
N PRO A 118 -17.74 8.20 -5.13
CA PRO A 118 -17.52 9.30 -4.19
C PRO A 118 -18.43 10.51 -4.44
N ASN A 119 -18.89 10.70 -5.70
CA ASN A 119 -19.78 11.78 -6.09
C ASN A 119 -21.27 11.47 -5.81
N GLY A 120 -21.57 10.37 -5.12
CA GLY A 120 -22.91 10.03 -4.64
C GLY A 120 -23.69 9.04 -5.48
N TYR A 121 -23.13 8.52 -6.58
CA TYR A 121 -23.76 7.44 -7.37
C TYR A 121 -23.43 6.09 -6.73
N ARG A 122 -24.25 5.66 -5.77
CA ARG A 122 -23.91 4.56 -4.86
C ARG A 122 -24.72 3.30 -5.07
N THR A 123 -25.69 3.28 -5.97
CA THR A 123 -26.45 2.08 -6.33
C THR A 123 -26.19 1.67 -7.77
N VAL A 124 -26.45 0.41 -8.11
CA VAL A 124 -26.30 -0.10 -9.48
C VAL A 124 -27.15 0.73 -10.45
N GLU A 125 -28.38 1.07 -10.06
CA GLU A 125 -29.32 1.84 -10.85
C GLU A 125 -28.83 3.29 -11.10
N GLU A 126 -28.29 3.95 -10.08
CA GLU A 126 -27.73 5.31 -10.19
C GLU A 126 -26.51 5.32 -11.11
N ILE A 127 -25.57 4.41 -10.88
CA ILE A 127 -24.36 4.26 -11.69
C ILE A 127 -24.73 3.95 -13.15
N GLN A 128 -25.63 3.01 -13.38
CA GLN A 128 -26.06 2.64 -14.73
C GLN A 128 -26.81 3.77 -15.44
N THR A 129 -27.53 4.62 -14.70
CA THR A 129 -28.20 5.79 -15.27
C THR A 129 -27.17 6.85 -15.65
N TYR A 130 -26.25 7.18 -14.74
CA TYR A 130 -25.16 8.12 -15.02
C TYR A 130 -24.36 7.75 -16.27
N LEU A 131 -23.91 6.49 -16.36
CA LEU A 131 -23.09 6.04 -17.48
C LEU A 131 -23.83 6.13 -18.83
N ARG A 132 -25.14 5.86 -18.86
CA ARG A 132 -25.94 6.00 -20.09
C ARG A 132 -26.08 7.47 -20.51
N ASP A 133 -26.25 8.36 -19.54
CA ASP A 133 -26.47 9.78 -19.80
C ASP A 133 -25.16 10.49 -20.19
N ALA A 134 -24.05 10.14 -19.54
CA ALA A 134 -22.73 10.70 -19.81
C ALA A 134 -22.11 10.17 -21.12
N TYR A 135 -22.45 8.95 -21.53
CA TYR A 135 -21.90 8.28 -22.71
C TYR A 135 -23.01 7.73 -23.64
N PRO A 136 -23.87 8.60 -24.22
CA PRO A 136 -25.06 8.18 -24.95
C PRO A 136 -24.78 7.37 -26.22
N ASP A 137 -23.60 7.55 -26.81
CA ASP A 137 -23.16 6.81 -28.00
C ASP A 137 -22.60 5.42 -27.68
N HIS A 138 -22.42 5.09 -26.39
CA HIS A 138 -21.90 3.81 -25.94
C HIS A 138 -23.06 2.87 -25.55
N ASN A 139 -23.09 1.69 -26.16
CA ASN A 139 -24.05 0.67 -25.76
C ASN A 139 -23.65 0.11 -24.39
N LEU A 140 -24.49 0.28 -23.36
CA LEU A 140 -24.27 -0.25 -22.01
C LEU A 140 -25.22 -1.43 -21.73
N PRO A 141 -24.82 -2.69 -21.99
CA PRO A 141 -25.63 -3.87 -21.73
C PRO A 141 -26.08 -3.99 -20.28
N LYS A 142 -27.22 -4.66 -20.07
CA LYS A 142 -27.73 -4.97 -18.73
C LYS A 142 -26.72 -5.82 -17.96
N GLY A 143 -26.41 -5.40 -16.73
CA GLY A 143 -25.54 -6.15 -15.80
C GLY A 143 -24.05 -5.85 -15.92
N VAL A 144 -23.61 -4.99 -16.84
CA VAL A 144 -22.19 -4.56 -16.96
C VAL A 144 -21.70 -3.88 -15.68
N VAL A 145 -22.50 -2.95 -15.15
CA VAL A 145 -22.19 -2.24 -13.90
C VAL A 145 -21.98 -3.21 -12.74
N THR A 146 -22.88 -4.18 -12.56
CA THR A 146 -22.74 -5.20 -11.53
C THR A 146 -21.44 -5.99 -11.69
N LYS A 147 -21.07 -6.39 -12.90
CA LYS A 147 -19.82 -7.11 -13.13
C LYS A 147 -18.57 -6.28 -12.82
N HIS A 148 -18.60 -4.97 -13.09
CA HIS A 148 -17.48 -4.09 -12.77
C HIS A 148 -17.36 -3.90 -11.26
N LEU A 149 -18.49 -3.70 -10.56
CA LEU A 149 -18.54 -3.64 -9.11
C LEU A 149 -18.10 -4.96 -8.46
N ASP A 150 -18.48 -6.11 -9.03
CA ASP A 150 -18.01 -7.42 -8.57
C ASP A 150 -16.48 -7.54 -8.63
N TRP A 151 -15.82 -6.90 -9.60
CA TRP A 151 -14.36 -6.85 -9.68
C TRP A 151 -13.77 -5.88 -8.67
N LEU A 152 -14.32 -4.66 -8.55
CA LEU A 152 -13.86 -3.70 -7.55
C LEU A 152 -14.00 -4.26 -6.12
N LYS A 153 -15.04 -5.05 -5.85
CA LYS A 153 -15.21 -5.80 -4.59
C LYS A 153 -14.16 -6.88 -4.41
N SER A 154 -13.92 -7.72 -5.42
CA SER A 154 -12.87 -8.76 -5.35
C SER A 154 -11.46 -8.18 -5.18
N LEU A 155 -11.24 -6.93 -5.59
CA LEU A 155 -9.98 -6.18 -5.38
C LEU A 155 -9.94 -5.41 -4.07
N GLU A 156 -10.98 -5.50 -3.23
CA GLU A 156 -11.13 -4.75 -1.98
C GLU A 156 -11.11 -3.21 -2.14
N LEU A 157 -11.34 -2.71 -3.36
CA LEU A 157 -11.36 -1.28 -3.68
C LEU A 157 -12.72 -0.62 -3.38
N VAL A 158 -13.78 -1.41 -3.31
CA VAL A 158 -15.14 -0.97 -3.02
C VAL A 158 -15.78 -1.90 -2.00
N THR A 159 -16.51 -1.32 -1.05
CA THR A 159 -17.38 -2.06 -0.13
C THR A 159 -18.85 -1.87 -0.52
N GLU A 160 -19.70 -2.82 -0.12
CA GLU A 160 -21.13 -2.76 -0.38
C GLU A 160 -21.90 -3.16 0.88
N ASP A 161 -22.86 -2.32 1.26
CA ASP A 161 -23.81 -2.56 2.34
C ASP A 161 -25.24 -2.32 1.84
N ASN A 162 -26.08 -3.35 1.87
CA ASN A 162 -27.49 -3.28 1.47
C ASN A 162 -27.70 -2.66 0.06
N GLY A 163 -26.84 -2.98 -0.89
CA GLY A 163 -26.88 -2.45 -2.27
C GLY A 163 -26.30 -1.05 -2.44
N VAL A 164 -25.74 -0.47 -1.38
CA VAL A 164 -25.07 0.84 -1.39
C VAL A 164 -23.57 0.63 -1.39
N TYR A 165 -22.90 1.13 -2.43
CA TYR A 165 -21.47 1.03 -2.64
C TYR A 165 -20.73 2.26 -2.10
N SER A 166 -19.55 2.04 -1.54
CA SER A 166 -18.65 3.09 -1.05
C SER A 166 -17.19 2.73 -1.30
N ILE A 167 -16.37 3.77 -1.50
CA ILE A 167 -14.92 3.60 -1.61
C ILE A 167 -14.31 3.87 -0.23
N PRO A 168 -13.54 2.93 0.36
CA PRO A 168 -12.99 3.10 1.71
C PRO A 168 -12.20 4.39 1.93
N ILE A 169 -11.47 4.83 0.89
CA ILE A 169 -10.61 6.02 0.94
C ILE A 169 -11.33 7.32 0.53
N GLU A 170 -12.62 7.31 0.19
CA GLU A 170 -13.33 8.47 -0.40
C GLU A 170 -13.35 9.72 0.49
N GLY A 171 -13.15 9.55 1.79
CA GLY A 171 -13.02 10.65 2.76
C GLY A 171 -11.60 11.20 2.92
N GLY A 172 -10.61 10.67 2.19
CA GLY A 172 -9.19 11.02 2.38
C GLY A 172 -8.54 10.32 3.59
N THR A 173 -9.15 9.27 4.09
CA THR A 173 -8.64 8.52 5.25
C THR A 173 -7.84 7.32 4.77
N PHE A 174 -6.62 7.19 5.28
CA PHE A 174 -5.70 6.09 4.99
C PHE A 174 -5.23 5.43 6.29
N GLU A 175 -4.86 4.15 6.21
CA GLU A 175 -4.36 3.35 7.31
C GLU A 175 -2.84 3.21 7.20
N VAL A 176 -2.12 3.61 8.24
CA VAL A 176 -0.64 3.58 8.24
C VAL A 176 -0.16 2.14 8.04
N GLY A 177 0.77 1.95 7.12
CA GLY A 177 1.30 0.65 6.72
C GLY A 177 0.44 -0.11 5.71
N ALA A 178 -0.77 0.37 5.38
CA ALA A 178 -1.59 -0.26 4.36
C ALA A 178 -1.11 0.09 2.94
N ALA A 179 -1.24 -0.87 2.04
CA ALA A 179 -0.94 -0.73 0.63
C ALA A 179 -2.16 -0.20 -0.14
N TYR A 180 -1.91 0.64 -1.14
CA TYR A 180 -2.91 1.22 -2.00
C TYR A 180 -2.45 1.23 -3.46
N ASN A 181 -3.40 1.10 -4.39
CA ASN A 181 -3.12 1.38 -5.79
C ASN A 181 -3.17 2.89 -6.04
N ARG A 182 -2.05 3.50 -6.46
CA ARG A 182 -1.94 4.95 -6.72
C ARG A 182 -2.90 5.42 -7.80
N TRP A 183 -3.16 4.61 -8.83
CA TRP A 183 -4.12 4.99 -9.88
C TRP A 183 -5.53 5.11 -9.30
N PHE A 184 -5.90 4.14 -8.46
CA PHE A 184 -7.19 4.14 -7.77
C PHE A 184 -7.34 5.31 -6.79
N ILE A 185 -6.29 5.67 -6.04
CA ILE A 185 -6.29 6.88 -5.19
C ILE A 185 -6.74 8.09 -6.01
N HIS A 186 -6.16 8.29 -7.20
CA HIS A 186 -6.52 9.42 -8.05
C HIS A 186 -7.86 9.28 -8.77
N ASP A 187 -8.38 8.06 -8.93
CA ASP A 187 -9.74 7.88 -9.44
C ASP A 187 -10.79 8.18 -8.37
N ALA A 188 -10.52 7.84 -7.11
CA ALA A 188 -11.40 8.15 -5.99
C ALA A 188 -11.32 9.63 -5.58
N LEU A 189 -10.11 10.19 -5.49
CA LEU A 189 -9.86 11.50 -4.87
C LEU A 189 -9.48 12.61 -5.87
N LYS A 190 -9.30 12.27 -7.16
CA LYS A 190 -8.80 13.19 -8.19
C LYS A 190 -7.34 13.60 -7.91
N GLY A 191 -6.88 14.72 -8.49
CA GLY A 191 -5.51 15.23 -8.34
C GLY A 191 -4.53 14.70 -9.40
N GLU A 192 -3.27 15.09 -9.23
CA GLU A 192 -2.20 14.91 -10.21
C GLU A 192 -1.56 13.52 -10.13
N ARG A 193 -2.00 12.60 -10.99
CA ARG A 193 -1.61 11.17 -10.96
C ARG A 193 -0.11 10.88 -11.05
N TYR A 194 0.63 11.68 -11.80
CA TYR A 194 2.03 11.42 -12.13
C TYR A 194 3.01 12.28 -11.34
N LYS A 195 2.51 13.24 -10.54
CA LYS A 195 3.36 14.13 -9.76
C LYS A 195 3.68 13.54 -8.39
N GLY A 196 4.89 13.79 -7.91
CA GLY A 196 5.28 13.48 -6.52
C GLY A 196 4.40 14.21 -5.49
N ILE A 197 3.89 15.39 -5.84
CA ILE A 197 2.97 16.18 -5.01
C ILE A 197 1.62 16.27 -5.72
N ALA A 198 0.57 15.76 -5.09
CA ALA A 198 -0.79 15.79 -5.61
C ALA A 198 -1.74 16.54 -4.68
N LYS A 199 -2.69 17.26 -5.27
CA LYS A 199 -3.63 18.16 -4.60
C LYS A 199 -5.05 17.79 -5.02
N PRO A 200 -5.68 16.79 -4.38
CA PRO A 200 -7.10 16.51 -4.55
C PRO A 200 -7.93 17.80 -4.50
N SER A 201 -8.71 18.09 -5.55
CA SER A 201 -9.40 19.39 -5.68
C SER A 201 -10.55 19.57 -4.69
N ASP A 202 -11.16 18.45 -4.29
CA ASP A 202 -12.43 18.43 -3.56
C ASP A 202 -12.24 18.07 -2.08
N LEU A 203 -11.01 17.77 -1.66
CA LEU A 203 -10.66 17.39 -0.30
C LEU A 203 -9.52 18.27 0.20
N PRO A 204 -9.49 18.62 1.50
CA PRO A 204 -8.44 19.44 2.09
C PRO A 204 -7.17 18.60 2.33
N LEU A 205 -6.59 18.05 1.27
CA LEU A 205 -5.44 17.14 1.33
C LEU A 205 -4.30 17.65 0.45
N VAL A 206 -3.08 17.32 0.85
CA VAL A 206 -1.87 17.30 0.03
C VAL A 206 -1.29 15.90 0.16
N LEU A 207 -1.16 15.19 -0.95
CA LEU A 207 -0.57 13.85 -0.98
C LEU A 207 0.84 13.97 -1.54
N ILE A 208 1.84 13.42 -0.85
CA ILE A 208 3.22 13.36 -1.32
C ILE A 208 3.65 11.90 -1.47
N PHE A 209 4.37 11.62 -2.55
CA PHE A 209 4.84 10.29 -2.92
C PHE A 209 6.36 10.31 -3.03
N THR A 210 7.02 9.42 -2.29
CA THR A 210 8.47 9.16 -2.35
C THR A 210 8.76 7.80 -3.00
N GLY A 211 9.98 7.58 -3.48
CA GLY A 211 10.46 6.31 -4.03
C GLY A 211 11.44 6.47 -5.19
N ASP A 212 11.93 5.34 -5.70
CA ASP A 212 13.09 5.22 -6.62
C ASP A 212 13.03 6.08 -7.89
N SER A 213 11.84 6.40 -8.40
CA SER A 213 11.71 7.28 -9.56
C SER A 213 12.23 8.71 -9.33
N GLY A 214 12.46 9.10 -8.08
CA GLY A 214 13.05 10.40 -7.73
C GLY A 214 14.55 10.49 -8.01
N ASP A 215 15.27 9.36 -7.93
CA ASP A 215 16.72 9.31 -8.16
C ASP A 215 17.07 9.74 -9.59
N ASP A 216 16.23 9.39 -10.56
CA ASP A 216 16.36 9.78 -11.97
C ASP A 216 16.34 11.32 -12.16
N TYR A 217 15.71 12.04 -11.24
CA TYR A 217 15.65 13.50 -11.23
C TYR A 217 16.60 14.13 -10.21
N GLY A 218 17.47 13.35 -9.57
CA GLY A 218 18.40 13.80 -8.53
C GLY A 218 17.73 14.19 -7.22
N TYR A 219 16.56 13.62 -6.90
CA TYR A 219 15.91 13.81 -5.61
C TYR A 219 16.61 13.00 -4.51
N GLU A 220 16.65 13.53 -3.29
CA GLU A 220 17.35 12.93 -2.16
C GLU A 220 16.41 12.82 -0.93
N ASP A 221 15.32 12.08 -1.10
CA ASP A 221 14.34 11.87 -0.04
C ASP A 221 14.89 10.90 1.01
N LYS A 222 14.70 11.20 2.30
CA LYS A 222 15.16 10.32 3.38
C LYS A 222 14.53 10.60 4.73
N PHE A 223 14.44 9.56 5.54
CA PHE A 223 14.20 9.70 6.97
C PHE A 223 15.47 10.12 7.71
N LEU A 224 15.32 11.04 8.67
CA LEU A 224 16.33 11.41 9.64
C LEU A 224 16.16 10.62 10.94
N GLU A 225 17.18 10.65 11.81
CA GLU A 225 17.23 9.90 13.08
C GLU A 225 16.11 10.27 14.08
N ASN A 226 15.42 11.39 13.88
CA ASN A 226 14.36 11.91 14.73
C ASN A 226 12.96 11.78 14.08
N ASP A 227 12.78 10.82 13.18
CA ASP A 227 11.58 10.60 12.34
C ASP A 227 11.13 11.82 11.51
N THR A 228 11.97 12.85 11.41
CA THR A 228 11.75 13.92 10.43
C THR A 228 12.04 13.37 9.05
N PHE A 229 11.09 13.51 8.14
CA PHE A 229 11.25 13.14 6.75
C PHE A 229 11.75 14.35 5.95
N LEU A 230 12.87 14.17 5.25
CA LEU A 230 13.34 15.11 4.25
C LEU A 230 12.74 14.75 2.91
N TYR A 231 11.95 15.67 2.37
CA TYR A 231 11.30 15.52 1.07
C TYR A 231 11.83 16.56 0.09
N THR A 232 12.24 16.12 -1.09
CA THR A 232 12.74 17.00 -2.15
C THR A 232 11.56 17.64 -2.88
N GLY A 233 11.61 18.95 -3.06
CA GLY A 233 10.56 19.69 -3.76
C GLY A 233 10.37 19.27 -5.22
N GLU A 234 9.22 19.63 -5.80
CA GLU A 234 8.98 19.42 -7.23
C GLU A 234 9.72 20.46 -8.09
N GLY A 235 10.23 20.02 -9.24
CA GLY A 235 10.91 20.85 -10.23
C GLY A 235 12.05 20.08 -10.90
N THR A 236 11.84 19.59 -12.12
CA THR A 236 12.77 18.65 -12.77
C THR A 236 13.93 19.33 -13.51
N GLU A 237 13.74 20.56 -13.98
CA GLU A 237 14.71 21.35 -14.74
C GLU A 237 14.93 22.72 -14.08
N GLY A 238 16.20 23.10 -13.91
CA GLY A 238 16.58 24.40 -13.33
C GLY A 238 16.24 24.57 -11.84
N ASP A 239 16.46 25.79 -11.34
CA ASP A 239 16.21 26.12 -9.93
C ASP A 239 14.71 25.95 -9.58
N MET A 240 14.45 25.31 -8.44
CA MET A 240 13.09 25.07 -7.98
C MET A 240 12.40 26.38 -7.57
N THR A 241 11.11 26.48 -7.89
CA THR A 241 10.26 27.61 -7.54
C THR A 241 9.29 27.24 -6.42
N MET A 242 9.07 28.18 -5.49
CA MET A 242 8.15 27.98 -4.36
C MET A 242 6.70 28.29 -4.79
N ASP A 243 6.22 27.54 -5.78
CA ASP A 243 4.87 27.57 -6.33
C ASP A 243 4.30 26.15 -6.43
N GLY A 244 3.06 26.00 -6.90
CA GLY A 244 2.52 24.70 -7.27
C GLY A 244 2.41 23.71 -6.10
N GLY A 245 3.16 22.62 -6.15
CA GLY A 245 3.24 21.60 -5.11
C GLY A 245 4.13 22.02 -3.94
N ASN A 246 5.23 22.75 -4.21
CA ASN A 246 6.15 23.25 -3.19
C ASN A 246 5.44 24.22 -2.23
N GLU A 247 4.66 25.16 -2.81
CA GLU A 247 3.79 26.05 -2.03
C GLU A 247 2.74 25.26 -1.23
N ALA A 248 2.16 24.20 -1.83
CA ALA A 248 1.14 23.41 -1.16
C ALA A 248 1.67 22.64 0.05
N ILE A 249 2.93 22.18 0.03
CA ILE A 249 3.60 21.64 1.22
C ILE A 249 3.80 22.75 2.24
N ARG A 250 4.46 23.86 1.87
CA ARG A 250 4.79 24.96 2.81
C ARG A 250 3.55 25.49 3.54
N ASP A 251 2.46 25.70 2.81
CA ASP A 251 1.27 26.39 3.31
C ASP A 251 0.13 25.42 3.66
N HIS A 252 0.38 24.10 3.71
CA HIS A 252 -0.67 23.10 3.90
C HIS A 252 -1.52 23.41 5.14
N LYS A 253 -0.85 23.70 6.26
CA LYS A 253 -1.49 23.94 7.57
C LYS A 253 -2.28 25.24 7.60
N GLU A 254 -1.72 26.31 7.03
CA GLU A 254 -2.41 27.61 6.93
C GLU A 254 -3.68 27.50 6.06
N ASN A 255 -3.61 26.71 5.00
CA ASN A 255 -4.74 26.44 4.12
C ASN A 255 -5.71 25.38 4.66
N GLY A 256 -5.50 24.88 5.89
CA GLY A 256 -6.35 23.88 6.52
C GLY A 256 -6.33 22.52 5.83
N LYS A 257 -5.22 22.16 5.19
CA LYS A 257 -5.01 20.87 4.52
C LYS A 257 -4.10 19.95 5.34
N SER A 258 -4.42 18.66 5.37
CA SER A 258 -3.53 17.63 5.91
C SER A 258 -2.53 17.17 4.84
N LEU A 259 -1.30 16.87 5.25
CA LEU A 259 -0.22 16.42 4.37
C LEU A 259 0.05 14.93 4.61
N HIS A 260 -0.10 14.11 3.58
CA HIS A 260 -0.09 12.65 3.66
C HIS A 260 1.06 12.06 2.86
N LEU A 261 1.94 11.29 3.51
CA LEU A 261 3.10 10.67 2.89
C LEU A 261 2.83 9.23 2.46
N PHE A 262 3.22 8.90 1.23
CA PHE A 262 3.19 7.57 0.66
C PHE A 262 4.57 7.21 0.11
N GLU A 263 4.97 5.95 0.26
CA GLU A 263 6.19 5.39 -0.30
C GLU A 263 5.85 4.38 -1.39
N SER A 264 6.58 4.46 -2.51
CA SER A 264 6.45 3.49 -3.60
C SER A 264 7.05 2.14 -3.19
N THR A 265 6.39 1.05 -3.55
CA THR A 265 6.96 -0.29 -3.37
C THR A 265 7.68 -0.75 -4.64
N ASP A 266 8.35 -1.89 -4.57
CA ASP A 266 8.91 -2.57 -5.76
C ASP A 266 7.82 -2.99 -6.77
N LEU A 267 6.55 -2.98 -6.36
CA LEU A 267 5.42 -3.34 -7.20
C LEU A 267 4.87 -2.12 -7.94
N PRO A 268 4.56 -2.24 -9.24
CA PRO A 268 4.12 -1.12 -10.04
C PRO A 268 2.82 -0.53 -9.49
N TRP A 269 2.83 0.78 -9.28
CA TRP A 269 1.69 1.58 -8.83
C TRP A 269 1.16 1.26 -7.43
N ILE A 270 1.84 0.40 -6.68
CA ILE A 270 1.49 0.11 -5.30
C ILE A 270 2.31 1.04 -4.41
N VAL A 271 1.62 1.67 -3.47
CA VAL A 271 2.22 2.59 -2.52
C VAL A 271 1.78 2.23 -1.11
N THR A 272 2.68 2.35 -0.15
CA THR A 272 2.40 2.18 1.27
C THR A 272 2.18 3.55 1.89
N TYR A 273 1.09 3.71 2.65
CA TYR A 273 0.84 4.95 3.37
C TYR A 273 1.67 5.02 4.66
N LEU A 274 2.49 6.06 4.80
CA LEU A 274 3.41 6.24 5.94
C LEU A 274 2.87 7.14 7.04
N GLY A 275 1.81 7.91 6.79
CA GLY A 275 1.16 8.74 7.80
C GLY A 275 0.94 10.19 7.39
N GLU A 276 0.42 10.96 8.34
CA GLU A 276 0.20 12.40 8.20
C GLU A 276 1.41 13.15 8.77
N TYR A 277 1.83 14.20 8.08
CA TYR A 277 3.01 15.00 8.40
C TYR A 277 2.68 16.49 8.47
N GLU A 278 3.56 17.25 9.11
CA GLU A 278 3.52 18.70 9.21
C GLU A 278 4.81 19.30 8.65
N TYR A 279 4.67 20.33 7.84
CA TYR A 279 5.79 21.15 7.39
C TYR A 279 6.42 21.92 8.56
N ILE A 280 7.72 21.73 8.76
CA ILE A 280 8.52 22.42 9.79
C ILE A 280 9.33 23.56 9.19
N GLY A 281 9.92 23.33 8.03
CA GLY A 281 10.84 24.24 7.37
C GLY A 281 11.37 23.65 6.08
N TYR A 282 12.21 24.38 5.37
CA TYR A 282 13.00 23.82 4.28
C TYR A 282 14.39 24.46 4.26
N ASP A 283 15.34 23.71 3.72
CA ASP A 283 16.67 24.22 3.35
C ASP A 283 16.81 24.16 1.82
N THR A 284 17.71 24.98 1.29
CA THR A 284 18.14 24.85 -0.11
C THR A 284 19.40 24.02 -0.20
N ARG A 285 19.49 23.18 -1.24
CA ARG A 285 20.68 22.41 -1.59
C ARG A 285 20.98 22.50 -3.08
N THR A 286 22.24 22.33 -3.43
CA THR A 286 22.63 22.16 -4.84
C THR A 286 22.51 20.68 -5.20
N LEU A 287 21.51 20.35 -6.01
CA LEU A 287 21.30 19.01 -6.58
C LEU A 287 21.49 19.02 -8.10
N ARG A 288 21.53 17.86 -8.72
CA ARG A 288 21.51 17.73 -10.19
C ARG A 288 20.06 17.74 -10.67
N ASP A 289 19.82 18.40 -11.78
CA ASP A 289 18.53 18.36 -12.48
C ASP A 289 18.49 17.22 -13.51
N GLU A 290 17.40 17.09 -14.26
CA GLU A 290 17.24 16.03 -15.26
C GLU A 290 18.27 16.09 -16.41
N ASN A 291 18.96 17.21 -16.59
CA ASN A 291 20.02 17.42 -17.57
C ASN A 291 21.43 17.29 -16.97
N ASP A 292 21.56 16.88 -15.71
CA ASP A 292 22.80 16.85 -14.90
C ASP A 292 23.40 18.25 -14.63
N ASP A 293 22.61 19.30 -14.81
CA ASP A 293 23.00 20.67 -14.47
C ASP A 293 22.76 20.93 -12.97
N PRO A 294 23.62 21.70 -12.29
CA PRO A 294 23.41 22.05 -10.89
C PRO A 294 22.21 23.00 -10.76
N ARG A 295 21.26 22.66 -9.88
CA ARG A 295 20.10 23.49 -9.52
C ARG A 295 20.03 23.74 -8.03
N GLU A 296 19.44 24.87 -7.64
CA GLU A 296 18.95 25.10 -6.28
C GLU A 296 17.65 24.31 -6.08
N ALA A 297 17.69 23.31 -5.20
CA ALA A 297 16.57 22.45 -4.87
C ALA A 297 16.12 22.65 -3.42
N PHE A 298 14.82 22.52 -3.17
CA PHE A 298 14.26 22.56 -1.82
C PHE A 298 14.31 21.17 -1.17
N GLN A 299 14.79 21.09 0.07
CA GLN A 299 14.55 19.95 0.96
C GLN A 299 13.62 20.38 2.08
N PHE A 300 12.38 19.94 2.02
CA PHE A 300 11.37 20.14 3.04
C PHE A 300 11.62 19.22 4.24
N GLN A 301 11.60 19.80 5.44
CA GLN A 301 11.62 19.06 6.70
C GLN A 301 10.18 18.84 7.16
N LEU A 302 9.77 17.59 7.21
CA LEU A 302 8.41 17.17 7.53
C LEU A 302 8.43 16.33 8.82
N ALA A 303 7.69 16.74 9.84
CA ALA A 303 7.56 15.96 11.07
C ALA A 303 6.24 15.19 11.08
N PRO A 304 6.18 13.97 11.63
CA PRO A 304 4.92 13.24 11.74
C PRO A 304 3.93 14.00 12.65
N VAL A 305 2.68 14.09 12.22
CA VAL A 305 1.60 14.68 13.03
C VAL A 305 1.40 13.85 14.28
N GLY A 306 1.46 14.54 15.43
CA GLY A 306 1.41 13.96 16.77
C GLY A 306 2.80 13.77 17.43
N GLY A 307 3.87 14.17 16.75
CA GLY A 307 5.20 14.39 17.31
C GLY A 307 6.06 13.14 17.47
N THR A 308 7.34 13.40 17.79
CA THR A 308 8.41 12.43 18.09
C THR A 308 8.73 12.34 19.58
N GLU A 309 8.16 13.23 20.40
CA GLU A 309 8.27 13.27 21.87
C GLU A 309 6.88 13.38 22.50
N ILE A 310 6.64 12.60 23.56
CA ILE A 310 5.31 12.35 24.15
C ILE A 310 5.09 13.19 25.41
N GLU A 311 4.04 14.02 25.44
CA GLU A 311 3.46 14.55 26.68
C GLU A 311 2.65 13.46 27.41
N ILE A 312 2.92 13.30 28.70
CA ILE A 312 2.47 12.19 29.56
C ILE A 312 1.26 12.62 30.39
N GLU A 313 0.12 11.92 30.27
CA GLU A 313 -0.95 11.68 31.28
C GLU A 313 -2.13 10.92 30.63
N GLU A 314 -2.85 9.94 31.19
CA GLU A 314 -2.81 9.06 32.36
C GLU A 314 -3.16 7.64 31.85
N GLY A 315 -2.47 6.59 32.32
CA GLY A 315 -2.71 5.17 31.92
C GLY A 315 -1.51 4.49 31.22
N THR A 316 -0.30 4.84 31.63
CA THR A 316 0.95 4.61 30.89
C THR A 316 1.36 3.13 30.77
N PRO A 317 2.04 2.75 29.66
CA PRO A 317 2.75 1.47 29.52
C PRO A 317 3.66 1.11 30.71
N THR A 318 4.24 2.11 31.37
CA THR A 318 5.10 1.98 32.57
C THR A 318 4.43 1.39 33.80
N SER A 319 3.10 1.40 33.85
CA SER A 319 2.33 0.78 34.94
C SER A 319 1.84 -0.64 34.66
N LEU A 320 2.03 -1.14 33.44
CA LEU A 320 1.58 -2.47 33.02
C LEU A 320 2.60 -3.55 33.39
N SER A 321 2.12 -4.76 33.70
CA SER A 321 3.01 -5.93 33.75
C SER A 321 3.60 -6.21 32.36
N ASP A 322 4.68 -6.98 32.31
CA ASP A 322 5.31 -7.31 31.03
C ASP A 322 4.37 -8.11 30.13
N GLU A 323 3.53 -8.98 30.70
CA GLU A 323 2.49 -9.73 29.97
C GLU A 323 1.37 -8.81 29.45
N GLU A 324 0.91 -7.86 30.27
CA GLU A 324 -0.11 -6.90 29.85
C GLU A 324 0.42 -5.94 28.77
N LEU A 325 1.69 -5.56 28.88
CA LEU A 325 2.37 -4.74 27.90
C LEU A 325 2.57 -5.50 26.59
N PHE A 326 2.97 -6.78 26.64
CA PHE A 326 3.08 -7.65 25.48
C PHE A 326 1.73 -7.83 24.77
N GLU A 327 0.66 -8.14 25.51
CA GLU A 327 -0.68 -8.30 24.95
C GLU A 327 -1.19 -7.00 24.32
N LYS A 328 -0.95 -5.84 24.94
CA LYS A 328 -1.31 -4.56 24.34
C LYS A 328 -0.45 -4.21 23.13
N ALA A 329 0.84 -4.55 23.13
CA ALA A 329 1.73 -4.40 21.99
C ALA A 329 1.26 -5.29 20.81
N LYS A 330 0.79 -6.50 21.10
CA LYS A 330 0.26 -7.44 20.10
C LYS A 330 -1.11 -7.03 19.56
N GLN A 331 -1.99 -6.51 20.41
CA GLN A 331 -3.29 -5.97 20.02
C GLN A 331 -3.19 -4.64 19.27
N SER A 332 -2.03 -3.97 19.35
CA SER A 332 -1.74 -2.78 18.54
C SER A 332 -1.16 -3.12 17.16
N SER A 333 -0.83 -4.39 16.92
CA SER A 333 -0.40 -4.91 15.62
C SER A 333 -1.61 -5.21 14.71
N PRO A 334 -1.52 -4.97 13.38
CA PRO A 334 -2.66 -5.14 12.47
C PRO A 334 -3.19 -6.58 12.32
N THR A 335 -2.51 -7.57 12.91
CA THR A 335 -2.71 -9.00 12.59
C THR A 335 -3.58 -9.76 13.61
N GLY A 336 -4.18 -9.10 14.61
CA GLY A 336 -4.93 -9.75 15.68
C GLY A 336 -6.46 -9.63 15.61
N SER A 337 -7.14 -10.71 15.20
CA SER A 337 -8.58 -11.03 15.42
C SER A 337 -9.63 -9.92 15.22
N ARG A 338 -10.29 -9.96 14.06
CA ARG A 338 -11.57 -9.28 13.77
C ARG A 338 -12.62 -9.63 14.82
N THR A 339 -12.83 -8.74 15.79
CA THR A 339 -14.04 -8.74 16.60
C THR A 339 -14.63 -7.34 16.63
N SER A 340 -15.75 -7.21 15.93
CA SER A 340 -16.54 -6.00 15.79
C SER A 340 -16.89 -5.36 17.13
N SER A 341 -16.51 -4.09 17.31
CA SER A 341 -17.42 -3.13 17.96
C SER A 341 -17.11 -1.71 17.52
N SER A 342 -18.14 -1.09 16.95
CA SER A 342 -18.22 0.32 16.57
C SER A 342 -17.92 1.23 17.75
N ARG A 343 -17.05 2.22 17.54
CA ARG A 343 -17.26 3.58 18.06
C ARG A 343 -16.40 4.61 17.34
N SER A 344 -17.10 5.53 16.69
CA SER A 344 -16.66 6.83 16.21
C SER A 344 -15.88 7.62 17.26
N GLY A 345 -14.73 8.16 16.88
CA GLY A 345 -13.97 9.14 17.65
C GLY A 345 -12.48 9.02 17.36
N GLY A 346 -11.91 10.03 16.69
CA GLY A 346 -10.48 10.10 16.41
C GLY A 346 -9.64 9.89 17.67
N ARG A 347 -8.74 8.91 17.60
CA ARG A 347 -7.58 8.70 18.48
C ARG A 347 -6.78 7.52 17.92
N SER A 348 -5.95 7.78 16.92
CA SER A 348 -4.95 6.83 16.42
C SER A 348 -3.55 7.29 16.84
N TYR A 349 -3.30 7.25 18.15
CA TYR A 349 -1.99 7.58 18.75
C TYR A 349 -1.50 6.63 19.87
N PRO A 350 -2.32 5.76 20.50
CA PRO A 350 -1.80 4.85 21.55
C PRO A 350 -1.05 3.59 21.08
N ARG A 351 -0.92 3.31 19.78
CA ARG A 351 -0.63 1.95 19.27
C ARG A 351 0.87 1.62 19.18
N SER A 352 1.69 2.47 18.56
CA SER A 352 3.15 2.26 18.44
C SER A 352 3.92 2.41 19.77
N GLN A 353 3.33 3.10 20.76
CA GLN A 353 3.96 3.31 22.07
C GLN A 353 4.11 2.01 22.87
N TYR A 354 3.15 1.07 22.79
CA TYR A 354 3.25 -0.19 23.50
C TYR A 354 4.33 -1.10 22.91
N VAL A 355 4.45 -1.14 21.58
CA VAL A 355 5.49 -1.91 20.86
C VAL A 355 6.88 -1.36 21.16
N ARG A 356 7.05 -0.03 21.09
CA ARG A 356 8.31 0.64 21.42
C ARG A 356 8.70 0.46 22.89
N GLU A 357 7.77 0.69 23.81
CA GLU A 357 8.01 0.50 25.24
C GLU A 357 8.37 -0.96 25.54
N PHE A 358 7.64 -1.91 24.97
CA PHE A 358 7.93 -3.33 25.13
C PHE A 358 9.36 -3.64 24.71
N ALA A 359 9.78 -3.22 23.52
CA ALA A 359 11.14 -3.45 23.02
C ALA A 359 12.21 -2.90 23.96
N LEU A 360 12.04 -1.65 24.43
CA LEU A 360 13.00 -0.99 25.32
C LEU A 360 13.01 -1.61 26.72
N ARG A 361 11.84 -1.94 27.27
CA ARG A 361 11.74 -2.55 28.60
C ARG A 361 12.36 -3.94 28.63
N MET A 362 12.09 -4.75 27.61
CA MET A 362 12.67 -6.09 27.51
C MET A 362 14.18 -6.07 27.28
N ALA A 363 14.72 -4.95 26.80
CA ALA A 363 16.15 -4.76 26.64
C ALA A 363 16.84 -4.36 27.95
N ASP A 364 16.10 -3.79 28.92
CA ASP A 364 16.62 -3.37 30.23
C ASP A 364 17.93 -2.57 30.14
N GLY A 365 17.98 -1.65 29.17
CA GLY A 365 19.18 -0.84 28.92
C GLY A 365 20.38 -1.60 28.35
N VAL A 366 20.23 -2.84 27.91
CA VAL A 366 21.25 -3.66 27.24
C VAL A 366 20.90 -3.84 25.77
N CYS A 367 21.83 -3.53 24.88
CA CYS A 367 21.67 -3.76 23.44
C CYS A 367 21.46 -5.26 23.16
N GLN A 368 20.35 -5.60 22.53
CA GLN A 368 20.02 -7.01 22.25
C GLN A 368 20.86 -7.59 21.09
N GLY A 369 21.55 -6.75 20.32
CA GLY A 369 22.51 -7.16 19.29
C GLY A 369 23.87 -7.57 19.86
N CYS A 370 24.57 -6.65 20.52
CA CYS A 370 25.94 -6.87 21.03
C CYS A 370 26.04 -7.19 22.53
N GLU A 371 24.92 -7.20 23.26
CA GLU A 371 24.85 -7.54 24.69
C GLU A 371 25.68 -6.61 25.59
N GLN A 372 25.97 -5.40 25.10
CA GLN A 372 26.59 -4.34 25.90
C GLN A 372 25.53 -3.40 26.45
N GLU A 373 25.81 -2.78 27.59
CA GLU A 373 25.00 -1.68 28.13
C GLU A 373 24.83 -0.57 27.09
N ALA A 374 23.72 0.16 27.20
CA ALA A 374 23.45 1.33 26.38
C ALA A 374 24.65 2.29 26.42
N PRO A 375 25.04 2.87 25.27
CA PRO A 375 26.26 3.66 25.16
C PRO A 375 26.25 4.92 26.03
N PHE A 376 25.07 5.43 26.39
CA PHE A 376 24.89 6.56 27.28
C PHE A 376 23.46 6.58 27.84
N VAL A 377 23.27 7.44 28.85
CA VAL A 377 21.97 7.74 29.44
C VAL A 377 21.50 9.09 28.90
N THR A 378 20.24 9.17 28.52
CA THR A 378 19.59 10.37 27.99
C THR A 378 19.44 11.47 29.06
N SER A 379 19.10 12.68 28.65
CA SER A 379 18.84 13.80 29.57
C SER A 379 17.68 13.55 30.53
N THR A 380 16.80 12.59 30.22
CA THR A 380 15.68 12.16 31.08
C THR A 380 16.04 11.02 32.04
N GLY A 381 17.27 10.50 31.97
CA GLY A 381 17.75 9.44 32.88
C GLY A 381 17.58 8.01 32.34
N GLU A 382 17.11 7.83 31.11
CA GLU A 382 16.88 6.52 30.50
C GLU A 382 18.09 6.04 29.66
N PRO A 383 18.44 4.73 29.69
CA PRO A 383 19.45 4.15 28.80
C PRO A 383 19.08 4.32 27.33
N PHE A 384 20.01 4.80 26.49
CA PHE A 384 19.73 5.06 25.08
C PHE A 384 19.88 3.81 24.21
N LEU A 385 18.76 3.29 23.70
CA LEU A 385 18.69 2.24 22.68
C LEU A 385 17.66 2.64 21.60
N GLU A 386 17.87 2.18 20.38
CA GLU A 386 17.02 2.41 19.21
C GLU A 386 16.20 1.14 18.92
N VAL A 387 14.91 1.30 18.65
CA VAL A 387 14.04 0.17 18.28
C VAL A 387 14.14 -0.07 16.78
N HIS A 388 14.52 -1.28 16.40
CA HIS A 388 14.71 -1.73 15.03
C HIS A 388 13.64 -2.75 14.64
N HIS A 389 13.01 -2.57 13.48
CA HIS A 389 12.08 -3.56 12.91
C HIS A 389 12.86 -4.65 12.16
N LEU A 390 12.66 -5.91 12.56
CA LEU A 390 13.43 -7.07 12.10
C LEU A 390 13.08 -7.48 10.67
N THR A 391 11.81 -7.40 10.33
CA THR A 391 11.32 -7.42 8.95
C THR A 391 10.98 -5.97 8.61
N ARG A 392 11.52 -5.45 7.50
CA ARG A 392 11.27 -4.06 7.10
C ARG A 392 9.76 -3.87 6.97
N GLN A 393 9.25 -2.69 7.34
CA GLN A 393 7.82 -2.39 7.15
C GLN A 393 7.44 -2.47 5.66
N SER A 394 8.38 -2.13 4.76
CA SER A 394 8.25 -2.31 3.30
C SER A 394 8.16 -3.77 2.84
N ASP A 395 8.64 -4.72 3.66
CA ASP A 395 8.60 -6.17 3.38
C ASP A 395 7.43 -6.87 4.12
N GLY A 396 6.46 -6.10 4.63
CA GLY A 396 5.29 -6.63 5.34
C GLY A 396 5.53 -6.96 6.81
N GLY A 397 6.58 -6.42 7.42
CA GLY A 397 6.85 -6.58 8.86
C GLY A 397 5.82 -5.84 9.71
N PRO A 398 5.02 -6.52 10.56
CA PRO A 398 4.01 -5.85 11.38
C PRO A 398 4.67 -4.96 12.44
N ASP A 399 4.05 -3.83 12.81
CA ASP A 399 4.43 -3.07 14.01
C ASP A 399 3.96 -3.84 15.24
N ALA A 400 4.78 -4.81 15.63
CA ALA A 400 4.43 -5.86 16.58
C ALA A 400 5.58 -6.15 17.52
N PRO A 401 5.31 -6.54 18.78
CA PRO A 401 6.35 -6.95 19.70
C PRO A 401 7.20 -8.07 19.08
N GLU A 402 6.62 -8.92 18.23
CA GLU A 402 7.33 -9.98 17.54
C GLU A 402 8.37 -9.50 16.52
N ASN A 403 8.18 -8.31 15.95
CA ASN A 403 8.97 -7.80 14.83
C ASN A 403 9.91 -6.64 15.23
N VAL A 404 10.10 -6.37 16.53
CA VAL A 404 10.96 -5.28 17.01
C VAL A 404 12.04 -5.74 18.00
N ILE A 405 13.19 -5.09 17.95
CA ILE A 405 14.34 -5.34 18.84
C ILE A 405 15.04 -4.03 19.23
N ALA A 406 15.58 -3.92 20.45
CA ALA A 406 16.32 -2.74 20.87
C ALA A 406 17.83 -2.88 20.65
N LEU A 407 18.44 -1.94 19.94
CA LEU A 407 19.85 -1.95 19.54
C LEU A 407 20.57 -0.67 19.97
N CYS A 408 21.88 -0.74 20.21
CA CYS A 408 22.70 0.47 20.28
C CYS A 408 22.93 1.03 18.87
N PRO A 409 23.29 2.31 18.72
CA PRO A 409 23.47 2.95 17.41
C PRO A 409 24.46 2.25 16.49
N ASN A 410 25.49 1.63 17.06
CA ASN A 410 26.48 0.87 16.30
C ASN A 410 25.90 -0.44 15.75
N CYS A 411 25.06 -1.14 16.52
CA CYS A 411 24.40 -2.36 16.06
C CYS A 411 23.30 -2.04 15.07
N HIS A 412 22.51 -1.01 15.33
CA HIS A 412 21.46 -0.56 14.43
C HIS A 412 22.04 -0.17 13.06
N ARG A 413 23.11 0.65 13.03
CA ARG A 413 23.84 0.96 11.79
C ARG A 413 24.48 -0.26 11.14
N ARG A 414 24.97 -1.24 11.92
CA ARG A 414 25.53 -2.48 11.37
C ARG A 414 24.47 -3.29 10.60
N VAL A 415 23.23 -3.31 11.06
CA VAL A 415 22.13 -3.99 10.33
C VAL A 415 21.91 -3.35 8.96
N HIS A 416 21.86 -2.01 8.90
CA HIS A 416 21.55 -1.31 7.64
C HIS A 416 22.74 -1.12 6.70
N GLN A 417 23.95 -0.93 7.24
CA GLN A 417 25.13 -0.48 6.48
C GLN A 417 26.31 -1.46 6.57
N GLY A 418 26.23 -2.48 7.43
CA GLY A 418 27.27 -3.47 7.59
C GLY A 418 27.33 -4.42 6.39
N ARG A 419 28.54 -4.83 6.00
CA ARG A 419 28.73 -5.85 4.95
C ARG A 419 28.05 -7.19 5.27
N ASN A 420 27.80 -7.45 6.55
CA ASN A 420 27.07 -8.60 7.05
C ASN A 420 25.74 -8.20 7.71
N GLY A 421 25.10 -7.13 7.24
CA GLY A 421 23.83 -6.63 7.78
C GLY A 421 22.71 -7.66 7.77
N ASP A 422 22.52 -8.37 6.65
CA ASP A 422 21.48 -9.40 6.51
C ASP A 422 21.71 -10.61 7.43
N GLU A 423 22.95 -11.10 7.50
CA GLU A 423 23.34 -12.19 8.42
C GLU A 423 23.13 -11.76 9.88
N PHE A 424 23.52 -10.52 10.22
CA PHE A 424 23.31 -9.98 11.55
C PHE A 424 21.81 -9.81 11.86
N ASN A 425 20.99 -9.39 10.90
CA ASN A 425 19.54 -9.29 11.08
C ASN A 425 18.88 -10.66 11.32
N GLN A 426 19.35 -11.72 10.67
CA GLN A 426 18.90 -13.10 10.95
C GLN A 426 19.21 -13.53 12.39
N GLU A 427 20.37 -13.15 12.94
CA GLU A 427 20.69 -13.39 14.35
C GLU A 427 19.72 -12.62 15.27
N LEU A 428 19.37 -11.38 14.92
CA LEU A 428 18.43 -10.55 15.68
C LEU A 428 17.01 -11.12 15.66
N ILE A 429 16.56 -11.67 14.54
CA ILE A 429 15.27 -12.38 14.42
C ILE A 429 15.21 -13.54 15.42
N ALA A 430 16.24 -14.40 15.43
CA ALA A 430 16.29 -15.54 16.36
C ALA A 430 16.28 -15.09 17.84
N LYS A 431 16.95 -13.98 18.16
CA LYS A 431 16.93 -13.41 19.52
C LYS A 431 15.55 -12.88 19.90
N ALA A 432 14.85 -12.21 18.99
CA ALA A 432 13.50 -11.73 19.24
C ALA A 432 12.50 -12.88 19.40
N GLU A 433 12.57 -13.92 18.56
CA GLU A 433 11.77 -15.15 18.71
C GLU A 433 11.97 -15.77 20.10
N GLN A 434 13.23 -15.91 20.54
CA GLN A 434 13.54 -16.47 21.85
C GLN A 434 13.00 -15.61 23.00
N ARG A 435 13.08 -14.29 22.91
CA ARG A 435 12.49 -13.35 23.90
C ARG A 435 10.98 -13.55 23.99
N ASN A 436 10.29 -13.67 22.86
CA ASN A 436 8.83 -13.71 22.82
C ASN A 436 8.25 -15.05 23.29
N LEU A 437 9.03 -16.15 23.24
CA LEU A 437 8.62 -17.44 23.83
C LEU A 437 8.34 -17.37 25.34
N ILE A 438 8.80 -16.33 26.04
CA ILE A 438 8.52 -16.12 27.46
C ILE A 438 7.05 -15.73 27.70
N PHE A 439 6.38 -15.20 26.67
CA PHE A 439 5.03 -14.65 26.73
C PHE A 439 3.97 -15.52 26.02
N LEU A 440 4.37 -16.66 25.42
CA LEU A 440 3.51 -17.67 24.79
C LEU A 440 3.29 -18.85 25.73
#